data_AF-A0A0F9IRY0-F1
#
_entry.id   AF-A0A0F9IRY0-F1
#
_cell.length_a   1.000
_cell.length_b   1.000
_cell.length_c   1.000
_cell.angle_alpha   90.00
_cell.angle_beta   90.00
_cell.angle_gamma   90.00
#
_symmetry.space_group_name_H-M   'P 1'
#
loop_
_entity.id
_entity.type
_entity.pdbx_description
1 polymer ?
#
loop_
_entity_poly.entity_id
_entity_poly.type
_entity_poly.pdbx_seq_one_letter_code
_entity_poly.pdbx_strand_id
1 'polypeptide(L)'
;MELMDIKAHDGSRQFLAIPQALDWDRMRDHIAGLPGATVSDFLTDHVTEVWIDFSYRAHTFTVNNQFGEYWFFVSPADCPEEILRTVAHHCGLDMGRRGKA
;
A
#
# COMPACT_ATOMS: atom_id res chain seq x y z
N MET A 1 11.70 1.71 9.83
CA MET A 1 10.98 2.65 8.94
C MET A 1 10.00 3.44 9.77
N GLU A 2 10.00 4.75 9.60
CA GLU A 2 9.03 5.66 10.23
C GLU A 2 7.77 5.73 9.35
N LEU A 3 6.59 5.78 9.98
CA LEU A 3 5.32 5.88 9.26
C LEU A 3 4.91 7.34 9.16
N MET A 4 4.32 7.72 8.03
CA MET A 4 3.74 9.04 7.87
C MET A 4 2.41 9.16 8.63
N ASP A 5 2.02 10.38 8.99
CA ASP A 5 0.71 10.69 9.59
C ASP A 5 0.07 11.87 8.86
N ILE A 6 -0.14 11.71 7.54
CA ILE A 6 -0.78 12.71 6.70
C ILE A 6 -2.25 12.35 6.58
N LYS A 7 -3.10 13.11 7.27
CA LYS A 7 -4.56 12.90 7.27
C LYS A 7 -5.18 13.59 6.06
N ALA A 8 -5.87 12.83 5.23
CA ALA A 8 -6.62 13.35 4.10
C ALA A 8 -7.99 13.87 4.55
N HIS A 9 -8.61 14.68 3.69
CA HIS A 9 -9.90 15.32 3.98
C HIS A 9 -11.05 14.30 4.13
N ASP A 10 -10.93 13.12 3.52
CA ASP A 10 -11.90 12.02 3.61
C ASP A 10 -11.80 11.21 4.91
N GLY A 11 -10.88 11.57 5.82
CA GLY A 11 -10.66 10.85 7.08
C GLY A 11 -9.70 9.67 6.97
N SER A 12 -9.11 9.43 5.80
CA SER A 12 -8.03 8.46 5.64
C SER A 12 -6.67 9.04 6.09
N ARG A 13 -5.70 8.16 6.32
CA ARG A 13 -4.31 8.52 6.61
C ARG A 13 -3.38 7.91 5.59
N GLN A 14 -2.55 8.73 4.94
CA GLN A 14 -1.38 8.23 4.25
C GLN A 14 -0.31 7.86 5.27
N PHE A 15 0.15 6.62 5.26
CA PHE A 15 1.12 6.12 6.24
C PHE A 15 2.41 5.58 5.62
N LEU A 16 2.44 5.32 4.31
CA LEU A 16 3.62 4.87 3.59
C LEU A 16 3.64 5.44 2.17
N ALA A 17 4.84 5.83 1.72
CA ALA A 17 5.17 6.11 0.33
C ALA A 17 6.46 5.36 0.01
N ILE A 18 6.47 4.59 -1.08
CA ILE A 18 7.64 3.83 -1.53
C ILE A 18 7.80 3.96 -3.04
N PRO A 19 9.03 3.90 -3.59
CA PRO A 19 9.23 3.93 -5.03
C PRO A 19 8.43 2.83 -5.73
N GLN A 20 7.90 3.15 -6.91
CA GLN A 20 7.21 2.20 -7.78
C GLN A 20 8.22 1.25 -8.46
N ALA A 21 8.82 0.35 -7.69
CA ALA A 21 9.82 -0.59 -8.18
C ALA A 21 9.20 -1.84 -8.86
N LEU A 22 7.93 -2.13 -8.57
CA LEU A 22 7.15 -3.22 -9.17
C LEU A 22 6.09 -2.65 -10.11
N ASP A 23 5.78 -3.39 -11.17
CA ASP A 23 4.54 -3.17 -11.93
C ASP A 23 3.30 -3.40 -11.06
N TRP A 24 2.16 -2.95 -11.57
CA TRP A 24 0.92 -2.82 -10.80
C TRP A 24 0.34 -4.18 -10.41
N ASP A 25 0.40 -5.15 -11.32
CA ASP A 25 -0.01 -6.53 -11.07
C ASP A 25 0.86 -7.19 -10.00
N ARG A 26 2.18 -7.01 -10.05
CA ARG A 26 3.09 -7.54 -9.04
C ARG A 26 2.88 -6.91 -7.68
N MET A 27 2.57 -5.61 -7.60
CA MET A 27 2.21 -4.98 -6.33
C MET A 27 0.93 -5.59 -5.75
N ARG A 28 -0.12 -5.72 -6.57
CA ARG A 28 -1.37 -6.37 -6.18
C ARG A 28 -1.12 -7.80 -5.65
N ASP A 29 -0.38 -8.59 -6.40
CA ASP A 29 -0.09 -9.98 -6.04
C ASP A 29 0.78 -10.06 -4.78
N HIS A 30 1.70 -9.11 -4.59
CA HIS A 30 2.49 -8.99 -3.38
C HIS A 30 1.61 -8.70 -2.16
N ILE A 31 0.68 -7.75 -2.26
CA ILE A 31 -0.30 -7.46 -1.21
C ILE A 31 -1.16 -8.69 -0.90
N ALA A 32 -1.62 -9.41 -1.92
CA ALA A 32 -2.39 -10.65 -1.75
C ALA A 32 -1.60 -11.76 -1.03
N GLY A 33 -0.26 -11.69 -1.06
CA GLY A 33 0.62 -12.59 -0.33
C GLY A 33 0.73 -12.31 1.17
N LEU A 34 0.22 -11.18 1.68
CA LEU A 34 0.20 -10.88 3.11
C LEU A 34 -0.86 -11.78 3.81
N PRO A 35 -0.48 -12.67 4.76
CA PRO A 35 -1.44 -13.57 5.39
C PRO A 35 -2.57 -12.82 6.10
N GLY A 36 -3.81 -13.08 5.66
CA GLY A 36 -5.01 -12.41 6.19
C GLY A 36 -5.36 -11.09 5.50
N ALA A 37 -4.62 -10.69 4.46
CA ALA A 37 -5.05 -9.63 3.57
C ALA A 37 -6.03 -10.16 2.52
N THR A 38 -6.92 -9.30 2.03
CA THR A 38 -7.83 -9.62 0.93
C THR A 38 -7.93 -8.41 0.02
N VAL A 39 -7.42 -8.55 -1.22
CA VAL A 39 -7.60 -7.54 -2.27
C VAL A 39 -9.06 -7.54 -2.70
N SER A 40 -9.72 -6.40 -2.58
CA SER A 40 -11.14 -6.21 -2.90
C SER A 40 -11.38 -5.53 -4.23
N ASP A 41 -10.47 -4.65 -4.66
CA ASP A 41 -10.57 -3.98 -5.96
C ASP A 41 -9.18 -3.71 -6.56
N PHE A 42 -9.13 -3.68 -7.89
CA PHE A 42 -7.93 -3.38 -8.68
C PHE A 42 -8.35 -2.61 -9.93
N LEU A 43 -8.32 -1.29 -9.83
CA LEU A 43 -8.77 -0.38 -10.88
C LEU A 43 -7.56 0.25 -11.54
N THR A 44 -7.48 0.17 -12.86
CA THR A 44 -6.40 0.78 -13.62
C THR A 44 -6.83 1.13 -15.04
N ASP A 45 -6.27 2.21 -15.59
CA ASP A 45 -6.42 2.59 -17.00
C ASP A 45 -5.42 1.86 -17.92
N HIS A 46 -4.52 1.04 -17.35
CA HIS A 46 -3.40 0.37 -18.03
C HIS A 46 -2.36 1.30 -18.68
N VAL A 47 -2.36 2.59 -18.34
CA VAL A 47 -1.46 3.60 -18.93
C VAL A 47 -0.77 4.46 -17.88
N THR A 48 -1.52 5.08 -16.96
CA THR A 48 -0.98 6.03 -15.98
C THR A 48 -1.35 5.77 -14.53
N GLU A 49 -2.52 5.19 -14.25
CA GLU A 49 -3.09 5.16 -12.90
C GLU A 49 -3.51 3.75 -12.48
N VAL A 50 -3.29 3.45 -11.20
CA VAL A 50 -3.80 2.27 -10.50
C VAL A 50 -4.28 2.63 -9.09
N TRP A 51 -5.38 2.01 -8.71
CA TRP A 51 -5.90 1.93 -7.35
C TRP A 51 -6.03 0.46 -6.95
N ILE A 52 -5.48 0.09 -5.80
CA ILE A 52 -5.54 -1.26 -5.23
C ILE A 52 -6.18 -1.16 -3.87
N ASP A 53 -7.41 -1.65 -3.75
CA ASP A 53 -8.10 -1.69 -2.47
C ASP A 53 -7.96 -3.08 -1.85
N PHE A 54 -7.67 -3.12 -0.56
CA PHE A 54 -7.58 -4.34 0.19
C PHE A 54 -7.99 -4.15 1.65
N SER A 55 -8.32 -5.24 2.31
CA SER A 55 -8.56 -5.26 3.75
C SER A 55 -7.50 -6.09 4.46
N TYR A 56 -7.15 -5.69 5.68
CA TYR A 56 -6.27 -6.45 6.58
C TYR A 56 -6.64 -6.18 8.04
N ARG A 57 -6.85 -7.25 8.82
CA ARG A 57 -7.23 -7.18 10.24
C ARG A 57 -8.38 -6.18 10.51
N ALA A 58 -9.47 -6.29 9.73
CA ALA A 58 -10.67 -5.45 9.82
C ALA A 58 -10.50 -3.96 9.48
N HIS A 59 -9.37 -3.56 8.87
CA HIS A 59 -9.15 -2.22 8.36
C HIS A 59 -9.07 -2.23 6.84
N THR A 60 -9.51 -1.14 6.22
CA THR A 60 -9.49 -0.97 4.76
C THR A 60 -8.32 -0.10 4.36
N PHE A 61 -7.64 -0.53 3.32
CA PHE A 61 -6.45 0.10 2.78
C PHE A 61 -6.62 0.34 1.29
N THR A 62 -5.94 1.38 0.83
CA THR A 62 -5.90 1.75 -0.58
C THR A 62 -4.47 2.06 -0.96
N VAL A 63 -4.02 1.54 -2.10
CA VAL A 63 -2.74 1.89 -2.71
C VAL A 63 -3.00 2.62 -4.01
N ASN A 64 -2.35 3.77 -4.19
CA ASN A 64 -2.36 4.50 -5.44
C ASN A 64 -0.94 4.70 -5.95
N ASN A 65 -0.73 4.67 -7.27
CA ASN A 65 0.52 5.15 -7.81
C ASN A 65 0.45 6.66 -8.09
N GLN A 66 1.37 7.42 -7.52
CA GLN A 66 1.48 8.84 -7.80
C GLN A 66 2.94 9.27 -7.82
N PHE A 67 3.31 10.13 -8.78
CA PHE A 67 4.66 10.70 -8.90
C PHE A 67 5.81 9.67 -8.89
N GLY A 68 5.57 8.45 -9.43
CA GLY A 68 6.57 7.37 -9.44
C GLY A 68 6.69 6.59 -8.13
N GLU A 69 5.73 6.75 -7.23
CA GLU A 69 5.65 6.06 -5.94
C GLU A 69 4.33 5.32 -5.79
N TYR A 70 4.30 4.32 -4.91
CA TYR A 70 3.07 3.79 -4.34
C TYR A 70 2.79 4.46 -3.00
N TRP A 71 1.65 5.12 -2.92
CA TRP A 71 1.14 5.74 -1.71
C TRP A 71 0.09 4.83 -1.08
N PHE A 72 0.27 4.55 0.22
CA PHE A 72 -0.61 3.69 0.99
C PHE A 72 -1.43 4.52 1.97
N PHE A 73 -2.73 4.29 1.92
CA PHE A 73 -3.72 4.92 2.74
C PHE A 73 -4.45 3.87 3.58
N VAL A 74 -4.90 4.26 4.76
CA VAL A 74 -5.79 3.48 5.62
C VAL A 74 -7.01 4.32 5.96
N SER A 75 -8.18 3.67 6.01
CA SER A 75 -9.41 4.27 6.47
C SER A 75 -10.11 3.36 7.49
N PRO A 76 -10.50 3.88 8.67
CA PRO A 76 -10.27 5.26 9.15
C PRO A 76 -8.82 5.52 9.60
N ALA A 77 -8.45 6.80 9.75
CA ALA A 77 -7.09 7.25 10.09
C ALA A 77 -6.55 6.80 11.47
N ASP A 78 -7.42 6.29 12.35
CA ASP A 78 -7.09 5.85 13.71
C ASP A 78 -6.64 4.39 13.80
N CYS A 79 -6.36 3.75 12.65
CA CYS A 79 -5.81 2.40 12.58
C CYS A 79 -4.54 2.25 13.47
N PRO A 80 -4.47 1.21 14.33
CA PRO A 80 -3.32 0.96 15.18
C PRO A 80 -1.99 0.88 14.41
N GLU A 81 -0.96 1.55 14.91
CA GLU A 81 0.36 1.58 14.25
C GLU A 81 0.95 0.20 13.98
N GLU A 82 0.71 -0.78 14.85
CA GLU A 82 1.20 -2.15 14.67
C GLU A 82 0.69 -2.80 13.38
N ILE A 83 -0.55 -2.48 12.98
CA ILE A 83 -1.16 -2.99 11.74
C ILE A 83 -0.51 -2.29 10.56
N LEU A 84 -0.39 -0.96 10.61
CA LEU A 84 0.28 -0.15 9.59
C LEU A 84 1.73 -0.58 9.38
N ARG A 85 2.46 -0.84 10.46
CA ARG A 85 3.84 -1.34 10.41
C ARG A 85 3.93 -2.72 9.78
N THR A 86 2.95 -3.59 10.00
CA THR A 86 2.92 -4.91 9.37
C THR A 86 2.77 -4.79 7.86
N VAL A 87 1.78 -4.02 7.40
CA VAL A 87 1.56 -3.74 5.97
C VAL A 87 2.81 -3.10 5.36
N ALA A 88 3.37 -2.11 6.03
CA ALA A 88 4.53 -1.37 5.53
C ALA A 88 5.81 -2.22 5.51
N HIS A 89 6.01 -3.11 6.48
CA HIS A 89 7.13 -4.05 6.48
C HIS A 89 7.01 -5.04 5.31
N HIS A 90 5.83 -5.61 5.10
CA HIS A 90 5.57 -6.54 4.00
C HIS A 90 5.80 -5.88 2.64
N CYS A 91 5.24 -4.69 2.40
CA CYS A 91 5.33 -4.04 1.10
C CYS A 91 6.66 -3.30 0.89
N GLY A 92 7.26 -2.75 1.95
CA GLY A 92 8.45 -1.90 1.87
C GLY A 92 9.79 -2.66 1.87
N LEU A 93 9.90 -3.82 2.51
CA LEU A 93 11.18 -4.54 2.58
C LEU A 93 11.49 -5.37 1.33
N ASP A 94 10.48 -5.89 0.66
CA ASP A 94 10.70 -6.73 -0.53
C ASP A 94 11.09 -5.91 -1.77
N MET A 95 10.77 -4.61 -1.78
CA MET A 95 11.16 -3.71 -2.86
C MET A 95 12.56 -3.10 -2.72
N GLY A 96 13.21 -3.25 -1.56
CA GLY A 96 14.61 -2.83 -1.36
C GLY A 96 15.66 -3.89 -1.68
N ARG A 97 15.27 -5.12 -2.02
CA ARG A 97 16.17 -6.29 -2.10
C ARG A 97 16.48 -6.82 -3.50
N ARG A 98 16.03 -6.17 -4.58
CA ARG A 98 16.42 -6.51 -5.96
C ARG A 98 17.25 -5.41 -6.59
N GLY A 99 18.44 -5.20 -6.02
CA GLY A 99 19.51 -4.38 -6.59
C GLY A 99 20.82 -5.15 -6.53
N LYS A 100 20.96 -6.17 -7.39
CA LYS A 100 22.19 -6.72 -7.99
C LYS A 100 21.94 -8.16 -8.47
N ALA A 101 21.83 -8.30 -9.79
CA ALA A 101 22.38 -9.43 -10.53
C ALA A 101 23.18 -8.83 -11.69
#